data_AF-A0A519SM41-F1
#
_entry.id   AF-A0A519SM41-F1
#
_cell.length_a   1.000
_cell.length_b   1.000
_cell.length_c   1.000
_cell.angle_alpha   90.00
_cell.angle_beta   90.00
_cell.angle_gamma   90.00
#
_symmetry.space_group_name_H-M   'P 1'
#
loop_
_entity.id
_entity.type
_entity.pdbx_description
1 polymer ?
#
loop_
_entity_poly.entity_id
_entity_poly.type
_entity_poly.pdbx_seq_one_letter_code
_entity_poly.pdbx_strand_id
1 'polypeptide(L)'
;MEKLKEQICRIFDISSEEASIFLAEFKRKELKKNEVFIVEGEICHVVGLIEKGLMVCIYNKDGEEIIDEFGFENGFITNYYS
;
A
#
# COMPACT_ATOMS: atom_id res chain seq x y z
N MET A 1 -9.41 -10.36 3.04
CA MET A 1 -9.25 -10.06 4.49
C MET A 1 -8.53 -11.14 5.28
N GLU A 2 -8.94 -12.42 5.29
CA GLU A 2 -8.27 -13.44 6.13
C GLU A 2 -6.77 -13.58 5.85
N LYS A 3 -6.38 -13.59 4.56
CA LYS A 3 -4.96 -13.61 4.16
C LYS A 3 -4.15 -12.40 4.65
N LEU A 4 -4.75 -11.21 4.61
CA LEU A 4 -4.11 -10.01 5.14
C LEU A 4 -3.92 -10.14 6.65
N LYS A 5 -4.93 -10.63 7.35
CA LYS A 5 -4.86 -10.86 8.79
C LYS A 5 -3.74 -11.83 9.17
N GLU A 6 -3.65 -12.98 8.50
CA GLU A 6 -2.56 -13.94 8.68
C GLU A 6 -1.18 -13.31 8.41
N GLN A 7 -1.08 -12.48 7.37
CA GLN A 7 0.17 -11.81 7.03
C GLN A 7 0.55 -10.75 8.08
N ILE A 8 -0.41 -9.97 8.58
CA ILE A 8 -0.18 -8.98 9.64
C ILE A 8 0.27 -9.66 10.94
N CYS A 9 -0.37 -10.77 11.33
CA CYS A 9 0.10 -11.59 12.46
C CYS A 9 1.56 -12.01 12.29
N ARG A 10 1.94 -12.46 11.09
CA ARG A 10 3.31 -12.91 10.79
C ARG A 10 4.34 -11.78 10.74
N ILE A 11 4.00 -10.62 10.17
CA ILE A 11 4.95 -9.51 10.03
C ILE A 11 5.24 -8.85 11.37
N PHE A 12 4.21 -8.68 12.21
CA PHE A 12 4.36 -7.96 13.47
C PHE A 12 4.48 -8.86 14.70
N ASP A 13 4.37 -10.19 14.55
CA ASP A 13 4.35 -11.16 15.64
C ASP A 13 3.26 -10.84 16.68
N ILE A 14 2.03 -10.64 16.19
CA ILE A 14 0.85 -10.27 17.00
C ILE A 14 -0.29 -11.26 16.87
N SER A 15 -1.17 -11.26 17.86
CA SER A 15 -2.36 -12.09 17.88
C SER A 15 -3.35 -11.76 16.75
N SER A 16 -4.25 -12.70 16.51
CA SER A 16 -5.37 -12.55 15.57
C SER A 16 -6.25 -11.36 15.96
N GLU A 17 -6.50 -11.17 17.26
CA GLU A 17 -7.32 -10.10 17.80
C GLU A 17 -6.65 -8.73 17.58
N GLU A 18 -5.35 -8.60 17.86
CA GLU A 18 -4.58 -7.38 17.61
C GLU A 18 -4.52 -7.03 16.13
N ALA A 19 -4.30 -8.03 15.25
CA ALA A 19 -4.32 -7.83 13.81
C ALA A 19 -5.69 -7.34 13.32
N SER A 20 -6.79 -7.83 13.91
CA SER A 20 -8.14 -7.35 13.61
C SER A 20 -8.35 -5.89 14.02
N ILE A 21 -7.83 -5.46 15.16
CA ILE A 21 -7.87 -4.05 15.59
C ILE A 21 -7.07 -3.17 14.62
N PHE A 22 -5.85 -3.60 14.27
CA PHE A 22 -5.01 -2.88 13.31
C PHE A 22 -5.68 -2.71 11.94
N LEU A 23 -6.23 -3.80 11.39
CA LEU A 23 -6.89 -3.78 10.08
C LEU A 23 -8.20 -2.96 10.08
N ALA A 24 -8.82 -2.74 11.24
CA ALA A 24 -10.04 -1.94 11.34
C ALA A 24 -9.81 -0.43 11.06
N GLU A 25 -8.57 0.06 11.21
CA GLU A 25 -8.21 1.45 10.91
C GLU A 25 -8.04 1.70 9.40
N PHE A 26 -7.99 0.65 8.58
CA PHE A 26 -7.91 0.77 7.14
C PHE A 26 -9.29 0.92 6.51
N LYS A 27 -9.38 1.79 5.50
CA LYS A 27 -10.58 1.92 4.66
C LYS A 27 -10.34 1.24 3.32
N ARG A 28 -11.19 0.27 2.97
CA ARG A 28 -11.10 -0.43 1.68
C ARG A 28 -11.37 0.56 0.54
N LYS A 29 -10.45 0.62 -0.42
CA LYS A 29 -10.57 1.42 -1.65
C LYS A 29 -10.35 0.50 -2.85
N GLU A 30 -11.20 0.62 -3.86
CA GLU A 30 -11.03 -0.07 -5.13
C GLU A 30 -10.58 0.96 -6.17
N LEU A 31 -9.51 0.65 -6.89
CA LEU A 31 -8.93 1.50 -7.93
C LEU A 31 -9.02 0.78 -9.27
N LYS A 32 -9.37 1.50 -10.32
CA LYS A 32 -9.27 0.98 -11.69
C LYS A 32 -7.80 0.93 -12.12
N LYS A 33 -7.50 0.11 -13.14
CA LYS A 33 -6.18 0.13 -13.78
C LYS A 33 -5.84 1.57 -14.20
N ASN A 34 -4.64 2.00 -13.85
CA ASN A 34 -4.09 3.35 -14.07
C ASN A 34 -4.75 4.48 -13.26
N GLU A 35 -5.57 4.17 -12.25
CA GLU A 35 -6.05 5.17 -11.31
C GLU A 35 -4.98 5.47 -10.25
N VAL A 36 -4.82 6.76 -9.92
CA VAL A 36 -3.74 7.25 -9.06
C VAL A 36 -4.11 7.13 -7.59
N PHE A 37 -3.25 6.49 -6.80
CA PHE A 37 -3.40 6.38 -5.34
C PHE A 37 -2.74 7.55 -4.59
N ILE A 38 -1.55 7.95 -5.02
CA ILE A 38 -0.76 9.07 -4.49
C ILE A 38 -0.38 9.97 -5.67
N VAL A 39 -0.63 11.27 -5.53
CA VAL A 39 -0.40 12.26 -6.59
C VAL A 39 0.97 12.90 -6.40
N GLU A 40 1.73 13.04 -7.49
CA GLU A 40 3.01 13.75 -7.49
C GLU A 40 2.84 15.23 -7.09
N GLY A 41 3.78 15.76 -6.31
CA GLY A 41 3.79 17.16 -5.86
C GLY A 41 2.93 17.44 -4.62
N GLU A 42 2.15 16.47 -4.15
CA GLU A 42 1.41 16.57 -2.89
C GLU A 42 2.13 15.82 -1.76
N ILE A 43 1.96 16.30 -0.52
CA ILE A 43 2.45 15.58 0.67
C ILE A 43 1.62 14.31 0.82
N CYS A 44 2.31 13.16 0.91
CA CYS A 44 1.64 11.88 1.11
C CYS A 44 1.15 11.75 2.56
N HIS A 45 -0.15 11.51 2.73
CA HIS A 45 -0.80 11.32 4.04
C HIS A 45 -1.43 9.93 4.18
N VAL A 46 -1.07 8.98 3.32
CA VAL A 46 -1.70 7.66 3.25
C VAL A 46 -0.66 6.54 3.20
N VAL A 47 -0.98 5.45 3.86
CA VAL A 47 -0.32 4.15 3.67
C VAL A 47 -1.35 3.17 3.13
N GLY A 48 -1.01 2.47 2.05
CA GLY A 48 -1.83 1.43 1.45
C GLY A 48 -1.36 0.05 1.89
N LEU A 49 -2.30 -0.87 2.09
CA LEU A 49 -2.06 -2.31 2.19
C LEU A 49 -2.78 -2.98 1.03
N ILE A 50 -2.04 -3.69 0.17
CA ILE A 50 -2.56 -4.20 -1.10
C ILE A 50 -3.31 -5.50 -0.86
N GLU A 51 -4.64 -5.45 -0.80
CA GLU A 51 -5.46 -6.67 -0.66
C GLU A 51 -5.43 -7.53 -1.93
N LYS A 52 -5.46 -6.89 -3.11
CA LYS A 52 -5.50 -7.55 -4.41
C LYS A 52 -4.96 -6.65 -5.51
N GLY A 53 -4.22 -7.22 -6.46
CA GLY A 53 -3.70 -6.52 -7.64
C GLY A 53 -2.23 -6.12 -7.52
N LEU A 54 -1.83 -5.10 -8.27
CA LEU A 54 -0.46 -4.62 -8.40
C LEU A 54 -0.46 -3.10 -8.44
N MET A 55 0.46 -2.48 -7.70
CA MET A 55 0.73 -1.05 -7.72
C MET A 55 2.12 -0.81 -8.31
N VAL A 56 2.32 0.36 -8.92
CA VAL A 56 3.64 0.84 -9.33
C VAL A 56 3.86 2.23 -8.74
N CYS A 57 4.99 2.43 -8.10
CA CYS A 57 5.48 3.75 -7.71
C CYS A 57 6.36 4.27 -8.85
N ILE A 58 6.02 5.44 -9.38
CA ILE A 58 6.79 6.14 -10.40
C ILE A 58 7.12 7.54 -9.93
N TYR A 59 8.29 8.03 -10.30
CA TYR A 59 8.67 9.44 -10.13
C TYR A 59 9.25 9.99 -11.42
N ASN A 60 9.11 11.31 -11.61
CA ASN A 60 9.72 11.98 -12.75
C ASN A 60 11.18 12.33 -12.46
N LYS A 61 12.07 12.01 -13.39
CA LYS A 61 13.45 12.45 -13.41
C LYS A 61 13.76 13.06 -14.77
N ASP A 62 13.93 14.38 -14.81
CA ASP A 62 14.28 15.13 -16.02
C ASP A 62 13.33 14.88 -17.21
N GLY A 63 12.04 14.67 -16.95
CA GLY A 63 11.03 14.38 -17.95
C GLY A 63 10.82 12.90 -18.25
N GLU A 64 11.62 12.00 -17.65
CA GLU A 64 11.47 10.54 -17.77
C GLU A 64 10.76 9.95 -16.56
N GLU A 65 9.80 9.05 -16.79
CA GLU A 65 9.17 8.27 -15.71
C GLU A 65 10.08 7.11 -15.31
N ILE A 66 10.52 7.12 -14.05
CA ILE A 66 11.32 6.06 -13.46
C ILE A 66 10.45 5.25 -12.53
N ILE A 67 10.49 3.92 -12.68
CA ILE A 67 9.83 2.99 -11.76
C ILE A 67 10.73 2.82 -10.54
N ASP A 68 10.21 3.18 -9.36
CA ASP A 68 10.88 3.01 -8.07
C ASP A 68 10.53 1.66 -7.44
N GLU A 69 9.25 1.30 -7.45
CA GLU A 69 8.75 0.12 -6.75
C GLU A 69 7.58 -0.53 -7.49
N PHE A 70 7.52 -1.87 -7.47
CA PHE A 70 6.30 -2.63 -7.72
C PHE A 70 5.76 -3.14 -6.38
N GLY A 71 4.55 -2.72 -6.02
CA GLY A 71 3.84 -3.18 -4.83
C GLY A 71 2.93 -4.35 -5.14
N PHE A 72 3.12 -5.47 -4.43
CA PHE A 72 2.37 -6.73 -4.63
C PHE A 72 1.35 -6.98 -3.50
N GLU A 73 0.46 -7.94 -3.72
CA GLU A 73 -0.54 -8.36 -2.73
C GLU A 73 0.08 -8.72 -1.37
N ASN A 74 -0.60 -8.31 -0.30
CA ASN A 74 -0.17 -8.41 1.10
C ASN A 74 1.10 -7.59 1.43
N GLY A 75 1.50 -6.67 0.54
CA GLY A 75 2.53 -5.67 0.77
C GLY A 75 1.95 -4.30 1.09
N PHE A 76 2.76 -3.46 1.74
CA PHE A 76 2.46 -2.04 1.93
C PHE A 76 2.93 -1.22 0.73
N ILE A 77 2.26 -0.09 0.48
CA ILE A 77 2.65 0.87 -0.55
C ILE A 77 2.41 2.29 -0.03
N THR A 78 3.42 3.15 -0.15
CA THR A 78 3.33 4.58 0.21
C THR A 78 4.50 5.32 -0.45
N ASN A 79 4.61 6.63 -0.21
CA ASN A 79 5.82 7.38 -0.55
C ASN A 79 6.80 7.34 0.63
N TYR A 80 7.76 6.41 0.60
CA TYR A 80 8.74 6.21 1.69
C TYR A 80 9.80 7.31 1.84
N TYR A 81 9.98 8.16 0.82
CA TYR A 81 11.03 9.19 0.79
C TYR A 81 10.55 10.60 1.20
N SER A 82 9.33 10.71 1.73
CA SER A 82 8.74 11.99 2.15
C SER A 82 9.40 12.55 3.41
#